data_AF-A0A1Y1Q8F1-F1
#
_entry.id   AF-A0A1Y1Q8F1-F1
#
_cell.length_a   1.000
_cell.length_b   1.000
_cell.length_c   1.000
_cell.angle_alpha   90.00
_cell.angle_beta   90.00
_cell.angle_gamma   90.00
#
_symmetry.space_group_name_H-M   'P 1'
#
loop_
_entity.id
_entity.type
_entity.pdbx_description
1 polymer ?
#
loop_
_entity_poly.entity_id
_entity_poly.type
_entity_poly.pdbx_seq_one_letter_code
_entity_poly.pdbx_strand_id
1 'polypeptide(L)' 'MNTDTRPASYPLRLEPDARAKLEAIAKANGRSLNAQIVLILDGFLQSEGGHNMDNPLEARMFQLEKTMKALKDELLSKI' A
#
# COMPACT_ATOMS: atom_id res chain seq x y z
N MET A 1 8.18 -36.02 9.02
CA MET A 1 7.18 -34.96 9.27
C MET A 1 6.99 -34.20 7.96
N ASN A 2 5.78 -34.16 7.41
CA ASN A 2 5.50 -33.44 6.17
C ASN A 2 5.34 -31.95 6.49
N THR A 3 6.34 -31.14 6.16
CA THR A 3 6.34 -29.67 6.35
C THR A 3 5.70 -28.94 5.17
N ASP A 4 4.54 -29.39 4.73
CA ASP A 4 3.79 -28.67 3.69
C ASP A 4 3.04 -27.51 4.36
N THR A 5 3.78 -26.45 4.72
CA THR A 5 3.26 -25.21 5.31
C THR A 5 2.73 -24.28 4.21
N ARG A 6 2.01 -24.83 3.22
CA ARG A 6 1.31 -23.97 2.26
C ARG A 6 0.18 -23.27 3.01
N PRO A 7 0.15 -21.92 3.02
CA PRO A 7 -0.96 -21.20 3.65
C PRO A 7 -2.27 -21.68 3.02
N ALA A 8 -3.28 -21.92 3.86
CA ALA A 8 -4.59 -22.34 3.40
C ALA A 8 -5.11 -21.32 2.38
N SER A 9 -5.56 -21.80 1.22
CA SER A 9 -6.13 -20.94 0.18
C SER A 9 -7.37 -20.26 0.76
N TYR A 10 -7.30 -18.94 0.95
CA TYR A 10 -8.46 -18.16 1.36
C TYR A 10 -9.44 -18.08 0.18
N PRO A 11 -10.67 -18.61 0.32
CA PRO A 11 -11.65 -18.53 -0.76
C PRO A 11 -12.18 -17.09 -0.86
N LEU A 12 -11.49 -16.27 -1.65
CA LEU A 12 -11.92 -14.91 -1.94
C LEU A 12 -13.16 -14.95 -2.84
N ARG A 13 -14.32 -14.62 -2.28
CA ARG A 13 -15.55 -14.45 -3.05
C ARG A 13 -15.55 -13.04 -3.64
N LEU A 14 -15.31 -12.97 -4.94
CA LEU A 14 -15.39 -11.73 -5.70
C LEU A 14 -16.73 -11.69 -6.43
N GLU A 15 -17.35 -10.51 -6.46
CA GLU A 15 -18.48 -10.26 -7.35
C GLU A 15 -18.09 -10.57 -8.82
N PRO A 16 -19.01 -11.12 -9.63
CA PRO A 16 -18.70 -11.54 -11.00
C PRO A 16 -18.04 -10.45 -11.84
N ASP A 17 -18.53 -9.22 -11.73
CA ASP A 17 -18.00 -8.06 -12.47
C ASP A 17 -16.60 -7.67 -12.00
N ALA A 18 -16.36 -7.69 -10.69
CA ALA A 18 -15.04 -7.39 -10.12
C ALA A 18 -14.02 -8.45 -10.54
N ARG A 19 -14.43 -9.73 -10.52
CA ARG A 19 -13.62 -10.85 -10.99
C ARG A 19 -13.26 -10.71 -12.46
N ALA A 20 -14.22 -10.39 -13.33
CA ALA A 20 -13.99 -10.23 -14.76
C ALA A 20 -12.98 -9.10 -15.05
N LYS A 21 -13.09 -7.97 -14.35
CA LYS A 21 -12.13 -6.85 -14.46
C LYS A 21 -10.73 -7.25 -14.03
N LEU A 22 -10.59 -7.87 -12.87
CA LEU A 22 -9.29 -8.32 -12.35
C LEU A 22 -8.65 -9.37 -13.25
N GLU A 23 -9.46 -10.26 -13.83
CA GLU A 23 -8.97 -11.28 -14.75
C GLU A 23 -8.51 -10.69 -16.09
N ALA A 24 -9.21 -9.67 -16.60
CA ALA A 24 -8.78 -8.94 -17.80
C ALA A 24 -7.43 -8.24 -17.58
N ILE A 25 -7.25 -7.58 -16.43
CA ILE A 25 -5.98 -6.94 -16.05
C ILE A 25 -4.87 -7.99 -15.90
N ALA A 26 -5.16 -9.11 -15.23
CA ALA A 26 -4.20 -10.20 -15.06
C ALA A 26 -3.73 -10.77 -16.41
N LYS A 27 -4.66 -11.01 -17.34
CA LYS A 27 -4.36 -11.48 -18.70
C LYS A 27 -3.53 -10.47 -19.50
N ALA A 28 -3.88 -9.19 -19.44
CA ALA A 28 -3.12 -8.12 -20.09
C ALA A 28 -1.67 -8.06 -19.58
N ASN A 29 -1.47 -8.35 -18.29
CA ASN A 29 -0.15 -8.38 -17.65
C ASN A 29 0.58 -9.73 -17.76
N GLY A 30 0.01 -10.73 -18.43
CA GLY A 30 0.60 -12.08 -18.54
C GLY A 30 0.70 -12.82 -17.20
N ARG A 31 -0.20 -12.55 -16.24
CA ARG A 31 -0.17 -13.09 -14.87
C ARG A 31 -1.44 -13.88 -14.56
N SER A 32 -1.38 -14.71 -13.52
CA SER A 32 -2.57 -15.35 -12.95
C SER A 32 -3.41 -14.34 -12.15
N LEU A 33 -4.71 -14.61 -12.03
CA LEU A 33 -5.62 -13.79 -11.22
C LEU A 33 -5.12 -13.68 -9.76
N ASN A 34 -4.62 -14.77 -9.20
CA ASN A 34 -4.06 -14.79 -7.84
C ASN A 34 -2.85 -13.86 -7.71
N ALA A 35 -1.91 -13.91 -8.66
CA ALA A 35 -0.75 -13.03 -8.66
C ALA A 35 -1.14 -11.55 -8.79
N GLN A 36 -2.15 -11.25 -9.61
CA GLN A 36 -2.66 -9.89 -9.74
C GLN A 36 -3.29 -9.38 -8.44
N ILE A 37 -4.09 -10.22 -7.76
CA ILE A 37 -4.71 -9.88 -6.46
C ILE A 37 -3.63 -9.61 -5.41
N VAL A 38 -2.62 -10.49 -5.31
CA VAL A 38 -1.51 -10.32 -4.36
C VAL A 38 -0.78 -9.01 -4.60
N LEU A 39 -0.46 -8.67 -5.86
CA LEU A 39 0.23 -7.42 -6.19
C LEU A 39 -0.60 -6.17 -5.88
N ILE A 40 -1.92 -6.22 -6.10
CA ILE A 40 -2.80 -5.10 -5.75
C ILE A 40 -2.83 -4.92 -4.23
N LEU A 41 -2.98 -6.01 -3.48
CA LEU A 41 -3.00 -5.96 -2.02
C LEU A 41 -1.66 -5.52 -1.45
N ASP A 42 -0.55 -6.00 -2.00
CA ASP A 42 0.80 -5.57 -1.62
C ASP A 42 1.02 -4.09 -1.90
N GLY A 43 0.62 -3.61 -3.09
CA GLY A 43 0.65 -2.19 -3.42
C GLY A 43 -0.22 -1.33 -2.51
N PHE A 44 -1.38 -1.85 -2.10
CA PHE A 44 -2.25 -1.19 -1.12
C PHE A 44 -1.60 -1.13 0.26
N LEU A 45 -1.02 -2.24 0.74
CA LEU A 45 -0.31 -2.29 2.01
C LEU A 45 0.97 -1.45 2.02
N GLN A 46 1.66 -1.29 0.89
CA GLN A 46 2.81 -0.40 0.77
C GLN A 46 2.39 1.08 0.68
N SER A 47 1.28 1.36 0.01
CA SER A 47 0.68 2.69 -0.06
C SER A 47 0.11 3.13 1.30
N GLU A 48 -0.50 2.22 2.06
CA GLU A 48 -0.97 2.45 3.42
C GLU A 48 0.17 2.31 4.45
N GLY A 49 1.21 1.55 4.13
CA GLY A 49 2.42 1.33 4.93
C GLY A 49 3.43 2.50 4.91
N GLY A 50 3.12 3.59 4.20
CA GLY A 50 3.71 4.91 4.40
C GLY A 50 2.82 5.86 5.21
N HIS A 51 1.64 5.39 5.65
CA HIS A 51 0.62 6.16 6.37
C HIS A 51 0.08 5.39 7.59
N ASN A 52 0.95 4.67 8.29
CA ASN A 52 0.73 4.38 9.71
C ASN A 52 0.82 5.69 10.50
N MET A 53 -0.25 6.47 10.44
CA MET A 53 -0.61 7.48 11.43
C MET A 53 -1.00 6.85 12.78
N ASP A 54 -0.68 5.57 13.00
CA ASP A 54 -0.86 4.86 14.27
C ASP A 54 0.33 5.05 15.22
N ASN A 55 1.48 5.57 14.74
CA ASN A 55 2.56 6.02 15.61
C ASN A 55 2.50 7.55 15.79
N PRO A 56 1.95 8.06 16.92
CA PRO A 56 1.80 9.50 17.14
C PRO A 56 3.14 10.24 17.15
N LEU A 57 4.27 9.53 17.33
CA LEU A 57 5.60 10.10 17.28
C LEU A 57 6.02 10.46 15.84
N GLU A 58 5.78 9.57 14.87
CA GLU A 58 6.14 9.81 13.46
C GLU A 58 5.29 10.91 12.84
N ALA A 59 3.98 10.93 13.16
CA ALA A 59 3.09 12.02 12.75
C ALA A 59 3.57 13.38 13.30
N ARG A 60 4.08 13.41 14.54
CA ARG A 60 4.66 14.62 15.15
C ARG A 60 5.98 15.02 14.53
N MET A 61 6.85 14.06 14.20
CA MET A 61 8.13 14.34 13.53
C MET A 61 7.90 14.94 12.14
N PHE A 62 6.97 14.37 11.36
CA PHE A 62 6.62 14.91 10.05
C PHE A 62 6.05 16.34 10.13
N GLN A 63 5.19 16.61 11.11
CA GLN A 63 4.69 17.98 11.34
C GLN A 63 5.81 18.94 11.76
N LEU A 64 6.74 18.49 12.61
CA LEU A 64 7.87 19.30 13.05
C LEU A 64 8.78 19.65 11.86
N GLU A 65 9.12 18.69 11.02
CA GLU A 65 9.92 18.91 9.81
C GLU A 65 9.24 19.90 8.85
N LYS A 66 7.93 19.76 8.66
CA LYS A 66 7.14 20.68 7.84
C LYS A 66 7.17 22.11 8.39
N THR A 67 6.99 22.27 9.70
CA THR A 67 7.04 23.60 10.34
C THR A 67 8.44 24.21 10.33
N MET A 68 9.49 23.42 10.56
CA MET A 68 10.87 23.90 10.49
C MET A 68 11.25 24.34 9.07
N LYS A 69 10.78 23.61 8.05
CA LYS A 69 10.96 24.01 6.65
C LYS A 69 10.26 25.33 6.35
N ALA A 70 8.98 25.46 6.74
CA ALA A 70 8.23 26.70 6.55
C ALA A 70 8.88 27.90 7.26
N LEU A 71 9.36 27.70 8.49
CA LEU A 71 10.06 28.73 9.26
C LEU A 71 11.37 29.16 8.58
N LYS A 72 12.15 28.17 8.09
CA LYS A 72 13.39 28.43 7.36
C LYS A 72 13.13 29.22 6.08
N ASP A 73 12.10 28.84 5.32
CA ASP A 73 11.72 29.51 4.09
C ASP A 73 11.23 30.95 4.36
N GLU A 74 10.48 31.17 5.45
CA GLU A 74 10.06 32.51 5.89
C GLU A 74 11.26 33.39 6.32
N LEU A 75 12.25 32.80 7.01
CA LEU A 75 13.43 33.52 7.48
C LEU A 75 14.36 33.91 6.31
N LEU A 76 14.47 33.05 5.30
CA LEU A 76 15.19 33.33 4.05
C LEU A 76 14.49 34.39 3.20
N SER A 77 13.17 34.53 3.30
CA SER A 77 12.38 35.55 2.58
C SER A 77 12.51 36.96 3.17
N LYS A 78 13.05 37.07 4.40
CA LYS A 78 13.21 38.35 5.12
C LYS A 78 14.64 38.91 5.06
N ILE A 79 15.55 38.27 4.32
CA ILE A 79 16.93 38.73 4.04
C ILE A 79 17.00 39.13 2.56
#